data_AF-A0A7V3RHX2-F1
#
_entry.id   AF-A0A7V3RHX2-F1
#
_cell.length_a   1.000
_cell.length_b   1.000
_cell.length_c   1.000
_cell.angle_alpha   90.00
_cell.angle_beta   90.00
_cell.angle_gamma   90.00
#
_symmetry.space_group_name_H-M   'P 1'
#
loop_
_entity.id
_entity.type
_entity.pdbx_description
1 polymer ?
#
loop_
_entity_poly.entity_id
_entity_poly.type
_entity_poly.pdbx_seq_one_letter_code
_entity_poly.pdbx_strand_id
1 'polypeptide(L)'
;MILTIAVIGQLNLFFLKNSENLLVRIKPEAGVQQVILYYSFMSSNWDSVNAQAFNTYFDAVITPPETINTIGLYFKQDNRVNDNNGALYIFEVKKSPRMIMPLSLNYLETIVKQARKKIINHIHIDEAITLIDYVEKILKSFPFIKGTDQEIKVNILLSEVNELKRMLNQ
;
A
#
# COMPACT_ATOMS: atom_id res chain seq x y z
N MET A 1 14.39 -14.14 15.23
CA MET A 1 14.15 -14.65 13.87
C MET A 1 13.09 -13.75 13.24
N ILE A 2 13.53 -12.84 12.37
CA ILE A 2 12.68 -11.94 11.60
C ILE A 2 12.41 -12.68 10.28
N LEU A 3 11.16 -12.75 9.84
CA LEU A 3 10.86 -13.24 8.50
C LEU A 3 11.09 -12.08 7.53
N THR A 4 12.23 -12.11 6.84
CA THR A 4 12.69 -11.01 6.00
C THR A 4 12.19 -11.23 4.57
N ILE A 5 11.15 -10.51 4.17
CA ILE A 5 10.91 -10.25 2.74
C ILE A 5 11.60 -8.92 2.46
N ALA A 6 12.82 -8.96 1.95
CA ALA A 6 13.54 -7.76 1.54
C ALA A 6 12.92 -7.26 0.24
N VAL A 7 12.15 -6.18 0.32
CA VAL A 7 11.65 -5.48 -0.87
C VAL A 7 12.73 -4.46 -1.20
N ILE A 8 13.38 -4.63 -2.35
CA ILE A 8 14.53 -3.85 -2.79
C ILE A 8 14.08 -2.38 -2.97
N GLY A 9 14.21 -1.59 -1.90
CA GLY A 9 13.83 -0.19 -1.81
C GLY A 9 14.46 0.46 -0.59
N GLN A 10 14.42 1.80 -0.50
CA GLN A 10 14.94 2.54 0.66
C GLN A 10 14.10 2.31 1.93
N LEU A 11 12.90 1.75 1.79
CA LEU A 11 11.98 1.43 2.87
C LEU A 11 11.58 -0.06 2.81
N ASN A 12 11.65 -0.73 3.95
CA ASN A 12 11.18 -2.11 4.13
C ASN A 12 10.15 -2.18 5.26
N LEU A 13 9.16 -3.05 5.11
CA LEU A 13 8.08 -3.26 6.07
C LEU A 13 8.11 -4.71 6.57
N PHE A 14 8.03 -4.90 7.89
CA PHE A 14 8.07 -6.22 8.52
C PHE A 14 7.01 -6.35 9.62
N PHE A 15 6.57 -7.58 9.89
CA PHE A 15 5.89 -7.89 11.15
C PHE A 15 6.92 -8.06 12.27
N LEU A 16 6.65 -7.44 13.42
CA LEU A 16 7.43 -7.73 14.61
C LEU A 16 7.12 -9.14 15.14
N LYS A 17 8.18 -9.83 15.58
CA LYS A 17 8.05 -11.17 16.15
C LYS A 17 7.21 -11.08 17.43
N ASN A 18 6.22 -11.97 17.57
CA ASN A 18 5.34 -12.05 18.74
C ASN A 18 4.56 -10.75 19.05
N SER A 19 4.40 -9.87 18.06
CA SER A 19 3.61 -8.64 18.16
C SER A 19 2.73 -8.49 16.92
N GLU A 20 1.65 -7.73 17.03
CA GLU A 20 0.85 -7.28 15.87
C GLU A 20 1.44 -6.05 15.20
N ASN A 21 2.44 -5.42 15.82
CA ASN A 21 3.03 -4.19 15.34
C ASN A 21 3.87 -4.43 14.08
N LEU A 22 3.97 -3.37 13.29
CA LEU A 22 4.76 -3.30 12.08
C LEU A 22 6.07 -2.56 12.38
N LEU A 23 7.17 -3.07 11.84
CA LEU A 23 8.46 -2.40 11.81
C LEU A 23 8.70 -1.86 10.42
N VAL A 24 8.91 -0.54 10.33
CA VAL A 24 9.36 0.13 9.11
C VAL A 24 10.83 0.44 9.27
N ARG A 25 11.65 -0.12 8.39
CA ARG A 25 13.10 0.10 8.34
C ARG A 25 13.46 0.92 7.12
N ILE A 26 14.13 2.04 7.34
CA ILE A 26 14.50 3.01 6.32
C ILE A 26 16.03 3.03 6.22
N LYS A 27 16.54 2.91 4.99
CA LYS A 27 17.95 3.10 4.67
C LYS A 27 18.19 4.59 4.38
N PRO A 28 18.91 5.31 5.25
CA PRO A 28 19.14 6.74 5.05
C PRO A 28 20.17 7.04 3.97
N GLU A 29 20.11 8.27 3.44
CA GLU A 29 21.24 8.88 2.74
C GLU A 29 22.38 9.19 3.72
N ALA A 30 23.60 9.37 3.20
CA ALA A 30 24.76 9.66 4.04
C ALA A 30 24.61 11.00 4.77
N GLY A 31 24.85 11.01 6.08
CA GLY A 31 24.84 12.23 6.90
C GLY A 31 23.46 12.65 7.43
N VAL A 32 22.41 11.88 7.17
CA VAL A 32 21.05 12.13 7.71
C VAL A 32 21.03 11.96 9.23
N GLN A 33 20.44 12.93 9.92
CA GLN A 33 20.35 12.92 11.39
C GLN A 33 18.95 12.55 11.89
N GLN A 34 17.92 12.93 11.15
CA GLN A 34 16.53 12.72 11.54
C GLN A 34 15.71 12.15 10.39
N VAL A 35 14.86 11.19 10.71
CA VAL A 35 13.89 10.63 9.78
C VAL A 35 12.51 10.65 10.41
N ILE A 36 11.55 11.27 9.72
CA ILE A 36 10.13 11.26 10.09
C ILE A 36 9.41 10.36 9.09
N LEU A 37 8.79 9.30 9.59
CA LEU A 37 7.95 8.42 8.80
C LEU A 37 6.51 8.92 8.85
N TYR A 38 5.89 9.05 7.68
CA TYR A 38 4.46 9.31 7.53
C TYR A 38 3.79 8.04 7.06
N TYR A 39 2.63 7.73 7.66
CA TYR A 39 1.90 6.52 7.35
C TYR A 39 0.39 6.76 7.30
N SER A 40 -0.30 5.95 6.50
CA SER A 40 -1.75 5.91 6.47
C SER A 40 -2.24 4.49 6.23
N PHE A 41 -3.26 4.09 6.98
CA PHE A 41 -3.97 2.82 6.80
C PHE A 41 -5.24 2.97 5.95
N MET A 42 -5.64 4.21 5.66
CA MET A 42 -6.92 4.50 5.01
C MET A 42 -6.92 5.88 4.35
N SER A 43 -7.08 5.87 3.03
CA SER A 43 -7.38 7.05 2.22
C SER A 43 -6.41 8.20 2.46
N SER A 44 -6.88 9.33 3.00
CA SER A 44 -6.13 10.59 3.13
C SER A 44 -5.79 10.97 4.57
N ASN A 45 -6.03 10.08 5.54
CA ASN A 45 -5.71 10.34 6.94
C ASN A 45 -4.29 9.88 7.21
N TRP A 46 -3.38 10.83 7.37
CA TRP A 46 -1.95 10.58 7.58
C TRP A 46 -1.57 10.88 9.02
N ASP A 47 -0.74 10.01 9.57
CA ASP A 47 -0.10 10.17 10.87
C ASP A 47 1.43 10.10 10.68
N SER A 48 2.20 10.44 11.71
CA SER A 48 3.65 10.49 11.64
C SER A 48 4.33 10.00 12.91
N VAL A 49 5.52 9.43 12.74
CA VAL A 49 6.36 8.98 13.84
C VAL A 49 7.83 9.29 13.54
N ASN A 50 8.55 9.77 14.54
CA ASN A 50 10.00 9.92 14.45
C ASN A 50 10.64 8.53 14.48
N ALA A 51 11.38 8.20 13.41
CA ALA A 51 12.14 6.96 13.37
C ALA A 51 13.39 7.07 14.23
N GLN A 52 13.73 5.98 14.91
CA GLN A 52 14.90 5.90 15.79
C GLN A 52 16.10 5.34 15.03
N ALA A 53 17.26 5.96 15.20
CA ALA A 53 18.49 5.47 14.60
C ALA A 53 18.87 4.10 15.19
N PHE A 54 19.11 3.12 14.33
CA PHE A 54 19.55 1.78 14.69
C PHE A 54 20.63 1.31 13.72
N ASN A 55 21.90 1.34 14.17
CA ASN A 55 23.08 1.10 13.35
C ASN A 55 23.09 2.00 12.09
N THR A 56 23.02 1.41 10.90
CA THR A 56 23.04 2.10 9.60
C THR A 56 21.63 2.36 9.05
N TYR A 57 20.59 2.17 9.85
CA TYR A 57 19.18 2.31 9.47
C TYR A 57 18.43 3.21 10.44
N PHE A 58 17.22 3.61 10.05
CA PHE A 58 16.21 4.18 10.93
C PHE A 58 15.02 3.25 11.03
N ASP A 59 14.60 2.95 12.25
CA ASP A 59 13.49 2.03 12.53
C ASP A 59 12.32 2.80 13.17
N ALA A 60 11.11 2.53 12.69
CA ALA A 60 9.87 3.03 13.26
C ALA A 60 8.90 1.88 13.52
N VAL A 61 8.26 1.89 14.68
CA VAL A 61 7.25 0.88 15.04
C VAL A 61 5.88 1.51 14.93
N ILE A 62 4.99 0.88 14.16
CA ILE A 62 3.62 1.33 13.96
C ILE A 62 2.66 0.26 14.47
N THR A 63 1.61 0.69 15.16
CA THR A 63 0.53 -0.18 15.62
C THR A 63 -0.58 -0.17 14.56
N PRO A 64 -0.80 -1.25 13.80
CA PRO A 64 -1.88 -1.29 12.83
C PRO A 64 -3.24 -1.44 13.52
N PRO A 65 -4.34 -0.92 12.92
CA PRO A 65 -5.69 -1.20 13.39
C PRO A 65 -6.01 -2.70 13.35
N GLU A 66 -7.09 -3.12 14.03
CA GLU A 66 -7.54 -4.52 14.04
C GLU A 66 -7.69 -5.06 12.62
N THR A 67 -8.39 -4.30 11.77
CA THR A 67 -8.54 -4.58 10.34
C THR A 67 -7.64 -3.67 9.51
N ILE A 68 -6.76 -4.27 8.71
CA ILE A 68 -5.90 -3.58 7.76
C ILE A 68 -5.95 -4.33 6.43
N ASN A 69 -6.04 -3.58 5.34
CA ASN A 69 -5.88 -4.12 3.98
C ASN A 69 -4.63 -3.54 3.32
N THR A 70 -4.41 -2.23 3.50
CA THR A 70 -3.34 -1.47 2.87
C THR A 70 -2.66 -0.55 3.86
N ILE A 71 -1.38 -0.29 3.64
CA ILE A 71 -0.63 0.78 4.30
C ILE A 71 0.14 1.57 3.25
N GLY A 72 0.12 2.88 3.38
CA GLY A 72 0.87 3.81 2.56
C GLY A 72 1.90 4.50 3.42
N LEU A 73 3.11 4.61 2.90
CA LEU A 73 4.27 5.11 3.61
C LEU A 73 5.02 6.11 2.72
N TYR A 74 5.50 7.19 3.31
CA TYR A 74 6.55 8.05 2.77
C TYR A 74 7.35 8.61 3.95
N PHE A 75 8.56 9.11 3.70
CA PHE A 75 9.38 9.62 4.80
C PHE A 75 10.10 10.90 4.41
N LYS A 76 10.41 11.68 5.44
CA LYS A 76 11.22 12.90 5.33
C LYS A 76 12.54 12.65 6.04
N GLN A 77 13.65 12.98 5.38
CA GLN A 77 15.00 12.93 5.95
C GLN A 77 15.47 14.37 6.13
N ASP A 78 15.66 14.76 7.39
CA ASP A 78 15.89 16.14 7.81
C ASP A 78 14.85 17.10 7.18
N ASN A 79 15.21 17.77 6.08
CA ASN A 79 14.34 18.69 5.34
C ASN A 79 13.95 18.25 3.91
N ARG A 80 14.33 17.03 3.49
CA ARG A 80 14.01 16.50 2.16
C ARG A 80 12.94 15.42 2.27
N VAL A 81 11.87 15.57 1.49
CA VAL A 81 10.88 14.51 1.32
C VAL A 81 11.46 13.48 0.38
N ASN A 82 11.45 12.22 0.79
CA ASN A 82 11.75 11.11 -0.07
C ASN A 82 10.45 10.36 -0.33
N ASP A 83 9.94 10.55 -1.54
CA ASP A 83 8.67 10.05 -2.00
C ASP A 83 8.85 9.06 -3.17
N ASN A 84 9.95 8.30 -3.24
CA ASN A 84 10.12 7.26 -4.27
C ASN A 84 9.80 7.75 -5.72
N ASN A 85 10.37 8.89 -6.12
CA ASN A 85 10.10 9.58 -7.39
C ASN A 85 8.64 10.09 -7.52
N GLY A 86 8.08 10.68 -6.46
CA GLY A 86 6.72 11.23 -6.46
C GLY A 86 5.58 10.24 -6.17
N ALA A 87 5.89 9.03 -5.70
CA ALA A 87 4.94 7.96 -5.40
C ALA A 87 5.05 7.42 -3.96
N LEU A 88 3.91 7.08 -3.36
CA LEU A 88 3.89 6.45 -2.04
C LEU A 88 4.41 5.00 -2.09
N TYR A 89 5.08 4.56 -1.02
CA TYR A 89 5.33 3.13 -0.80
C TYR A 89 4.03 2.49 -0.29
N ILE A 90 3.34 1.71 -1.13
CA ILE A 90 2.10 1.05 -0.75
C ILE A 90 2.33 -0.45 -0.57
N PHE A 91 1.76 -1.02 0.49
CA PHE A 91 1.77 -2.45 0.75
C PHE A 91 0.36 -2.95 1.05
N GLU A 92 0.01 -4.13 0.54
CA GLU A 92 -1.08 -4.94 1.08
C GLU A 92 -0.57 -5.65 2.34
N VAL A 93 -1.36 -5.63 3.41
CA VAL A 93 -1.03 -6.25 4.69
C VAL A 93 -2.17 -7.16 5.12
N LYS A 94 -1.87 -8.44 5.36
CA LYS A 94 -2.80 -9.40 5.98
C LYS A 94 -2.23 -9.88 7.31
N LYS A 95 -3.05 -9.87 8.36
CA LYS A 95 -2.64 -10.37 9.69
C LYS A 95 -2.72 -11.90 9.80
N SER A 96 -3.59 -12.58 9.04
CA SER A 96 -3.76 -14.03 9.07
C SER A 96 -4.14 -14.61 7.70
N PRO A 97 -3.27 -15.41 7.03
CA PRO A 97 -1.86 -15.58 7.37
C PRO A 97 -1.11 -14.24 7.29
N ARG A 98 -0.03 -14.10 8.07
CA ARG A 98 0.80 -12.89 8.04
C ARG A 98 1.43 -12.72 6.66
N MET A 99 1.05 -11.68 5.94
CA MET A 99 1.55 -11.37 4.60
C MET A 99 1.75 -9.87 4.44
N ILE A 100 2.88 -9.48 3.85
CA ILE A 100 3.16 -8.12 3.36
C ILE A 100 3.53 -8.26 1.90
N MET A 101 2.80 -7.56 1.03
CA MET A 101 3.06 -7.60 -0.40
C MET A 101 3.15 -6.17 -0.94
N PRO A 102 4.19 -5.81 -1.70
CA PRO A 102 4.24 -4.53 -2.41
C PRO A 102 3.03 -4.39 -3.32
N LEU A 103 2.42 -3.21 -3.32
CA LEU A 103 1.22 -2.92 -4.09
C LEU A 103 1.42 -1.66 -4.92
N SER A 104 0.85 -1.64 -6.13
CA SER A 104 0.85 -0.46 -6.99
C SER A 104 -0.50 -0.32 -7.71
N LEU A 105 -0.86 0.91 -8.09
CA LEU A 105 -2.05 1.15 -8.89
C LEU A 105 -1.97 0.46 -10.26
N ASN A 106 -0.79 0.38 -10.87
CA ASN A 106 -0.59 -0.31 -12.15
C ASN A 106 -0.94 -1.81 -12.05
N TYR A 107 -0.64 -2.44 -10.90
CA TYR A 107 -1.01 -3.83 -10.64
C TYR A 107 -2.54 -3.98 -10.56
N LEU A 108 -3.22 -3.10 -9.82
CA LEU A 108 -4.68 -3.10 -9.72
C LEU A 108 -5.34 -2.84 -11.08
N GLU A 109 -4.83 -1.89 -11.87
CA GLU A 109 -5.30 -1.62 -13.23
C GLU A 109 -5.18 -2.87 -14.13
N THR A 110 -4.09 -3.63 -14.00
CA THR A 110 -3.90 -4.90 -14.73
C THR A 110 -4.97 -5.91 -14.34
N ILE A 111 -5.31 -6.02 -13.05
CA ILE A 111 -6.39 -6.89 -12.59
C ILE A 111 -7.74 -6.45 -13.17
N VAL A 112 -8.04 -5.15 -13.16
CA VAL A 112 -9.28 -4.61 -13.74
C VAL A 112 -9.38 -4.94 -15.23
N LYS A 113 -8.27 -4.78 -15.99
CA LYS A 113 -8.22 -5.15 -17.42
C LYS A 113 -8.48 -6.64 -17.64
N GLN A 114 -7.93 -7.51 -16.80
CA GLN A 114 -8.17 -8.95 -16.87
C GLN A 114 -9.64 -9.29 -16.57
N ALA A 115 -10.22 -8.70 -15.53
CA ALA A 115 -11.63 -8.89 -15.18
C ALA A 115 -12.55 -8.40 -16.30
N ARG A 116 -12.31 -7.20 -16.85
CA ARG A 116 -13.03 -6.65 -18.00
C ARG A 116 -13.02 -7.61 -19.19
N LYS A 117 -11.83 -8.15 -19.54
CA LYS A 117 -11.71 -9.13 -20.63
C LYS A 117 -12.53 -10.39 -20.37
N LYS A 118 -12.54 -10.89 -19.14
CA LYS A 118 -13.32 -12.08 -18.76
C LYS A 118 -14.82 -11.83 -18.87
N ILE A 119 -15.29 -10.66 -18.42
CA ILE A 119 -16.70 -10.24 -18.48
C ILE A 119 -17.17 -10.10 -19.93
N ILE A 120 -16.47 -9.30 -20.75
CA ILE A 120 -16.87 -9.05 -22.15
C ILE A 120 -16.94 -10.34 -22.95
N ASN A 121 -15.96 -11.24 -22.77
CA ASN A 121 -15.91 -12.50 -23.51
C ASN A 121 -16.76 -13.61 -22.87
N HIS A 122 -17.43 -13.35 -21.75
CA HIS A 122 -18.24 -14.34 -21.03
C HIS A 122 -17.46 -15.61 -20.65
N ILE A 123 -16.20 -15.44 -20.23
CA ILE A 123 -15.30 -16.53 -19.80
C ILE A 123 -14.92 -16.37 -18.33
N HIS A 124 -15.01 -17.45 -17.54
CA HIS A 124 -14.61 -17.46 -16.13
C HIS A 124 -15.20 -16.28 -15.32
N ILE A 125 -16.52 -16.07 -15.42
CA ILE A 125 -17.21 -14.93 -14.81
C ILE A 125 -17.01 -14.88 -13.28
N ASP A 126 -17.06 -16.01 -12.59
CA ASP A 126 -16.85 -16.07 -11.13
C ASP A 126 -15.46 -15.55 -10.71
N GLU A 127 -14.44 -15.83 -11.54
CA GLU A 127 -13.09 -15.30 -11.33
C GLU A 127 -13.08 -13.79 -11.55
N ALA A 128 -13.77 -13.29 -12.58
CA ALA A 128 -13.87 -11.85 -12.82
C ALA A 128 -14.56 -11.11 -11.66
N ILE A 129 -15.63 -11.67 -11.10
CA ILE A 129 -16.31 -11.15 -9.90
C ILE A 129 -15.31 -11.08 -8.73
N THR A 130 -14.59 -12.17 -8.48
CA THR A 130 -13.59 -12.25 -7.40
C THR A 130 -12.50 -11.18 -7.55
N LEU A 131 -12.00 -10.98 -8.77
CA LEU A 131 -10.98 -9.98 -9.07
C LEU A 131 -11.50 -8.55 -8.82
N ILE A 132 -12.72 -8.25 -9.25
CA ILE A 132 -13.36 -6.94 -9.07
C ILE A 132 -13.60 -6.65 -7.59
N ASP A 133 -14.13 -7.60 -6.84
CA ASP A 133 -14.38 -7.43 -5.41
C ASP A 133 -13.07 -7.23 -4.62
N TYR A 134 -12.01 -7.96 -5.01
CA TYR A 134 -10.67 -7.73 -4.46
C TYR A 134 -10.19 -6.31 -4.75
N VAL A 135 -10.24 -5.85 -5.99
CA VAL A 135 -9.78 -4.50 -6.36
C VAL A 135 -10.60 -3.43 -5.67
N GLU A 136 -11.94 -3.56 -5.62
CA GLU A 136 -12.81 -2.61 -4.93
C GLU A 136 -12.43 -2.47 -3.46
N LYS A 137 -12.25 -3.60 -2.77
CA LYS A 137 -11.87 -3.64 -1.35
C LYS A 137 -10.54 -2.91 -1.12
N ILE A 138 -9.56 -3.15 -1.97
CA ILE A 138 -8.23 -2.53 -1.86
C ILE A 138 -8.30 -1.03 -2.17
N LEU A 139 -9.01 -0.63 -3.24
CA LEU A 139 -9.12 0.77 -3.65
C LEU A 139 -9.84 1.64 -2.61
N LYS A 140 -10.87 1.11 -1.94
CA LYS A 140 -11.59 1.85 -0.88
C LYS A 140 -10.71 2.24 0.31
N SER A 141 -9.69 1.44 0.64
CA SER A 141 -8.72 1.74 1.70
C SER A 141 -7.40 2.29 1.18
N PHE A 142 -7.25 2.45 -0.14
CA PHE A 142 -5.98 2.78 -0.76
C PHE A 142 -5.47 4.15 -0.29
N PRO A 143 -4.26 4.23 0.28
CA PRO A 143 -3.73 5.49 0.75
C PRO A 143 -3.30 6.40 -0.39
N PHE A 144 -3.60 7.69 -0.26
CA PHE A 144 -3.19 8.75 -1.19
C PHE A 144 -3.05 10.10 -0.48
N ILE A 145 -2.31 11.01 -1.09
CA ILE A 145 -2.26 12.42 -0.68
C ILE A 145 -3.30 13.19 -1.50
N LYS A 146 -4.12 14.03 -0.84
CA LYS A 146 -5.15 14.82 -1.53
C LYS A 146 -4.53 15.77 -2.55
N GLY A 147 -5.19 15.95 -3.69
CA GLY A 147 -4.77 16.80 -4.79
C GLY A 147 -3.66 16.20 -5.65
N THR A 148 -3.33 14.91 -5.50
CA THR A 148 -2.29 14.25 -6.30
C THR A 148 -2.88 13.42 -7.44
N ASP A 149 -2.07 13.15 -8.47
CA ASP A 149 -2.44 12.23 -9.56
C ASP A 149 -2.81 10.82 -9.05
N GLN A 150 -2.26 10.42 -7.90
CA GLN A 150 -2.58 9.15 -7.27
C GLN A 150 -4.05 9.10 -6.80
N GLU A 151 -4.56 10.19 -6.22
CA GLU A 151 -5.98 10.32 -5.86
C GLU A 151 -6.87 10.21 -7.11
N ILE A 152 -6.52 10.93 -8.17
CA ILE A 152 -7.26 10.92 -9.44
C ILE A 152 -7.32 9.50 -10.00
N LYS A 153 -6.17 8.80 -10.05
CA LYS A 153 -6.09 7.41 -10.55
C LYS A 153 -6.91 6.44 -9.70
N VAL A 154 -6.88 6.56 -8.36
CA VAL A 154 -7.72 5.73 -7.47
C VAL A 154 -9.20 5.93 -7.80
N ASN A 155 -9.64 7.18 -7.97
CA ASN A 155 -11.03 7.50 -8.27
C ASN A 155 -11.47 7.00 -9.65
N ILE A 156 -10.61 7.11 -10.67
CA ILE A 156 -10.87 6.57 -12.01
C ILE A 156 -11.03 5.04 -11.95
N LEU A 157 -10.09 4.34 -11.31
CA LEU A 157 -10.15 2.88 -11.19
C LEU A 157 -11.38 2.41 -10.40
N LEU A 158 -11.76 3.12 -9.34
CA LEU A 158 -13.01 2.85 -8.60
C LEU A 158 -14.24 3.01 -9.50
N SER A 159 -14.26 4.04 -10.34
CA SER A 159 -15.35 4.25 -11.31
C SER A 159 -15.43 3.10 -12.31
N GLU A 160 -14.30 2.64 -12.85
CA GLU A 160 -14.25 1.49 -13.76
C GLU A 160 -14.73 0.19 -13.08
N VAL A 161 -14.30 -0.06 -11.84
CA VAL A 161 -14.78 -1.20 -11.04
C VAL A 161 -16.31 -1.17 -10.89
N ASN A 162 -16.87 -0.01 -10.59
CA ASN A 162 -18.32 0.16 -10.46
C ASN A 162 -19.06 -0.08 -11.79
N GLU A 163 -18.49 0.34 -12.91
CA GLU A 163 -19.02 0.08 -14.25
C GLU A 163 -19.07 -1.42 -14.54
N LEU A 164 -17.96 -2.14 -14.29
CA LEU A 164 -17.89 -3.59 -14.50
C LEU A 164 -18.88 -4.35 -13.60
N LYS A 165 -19.07 -3.92 -12.35
CA LYS A 165 -20.09 -4.51 -11.45
C LYS A 165 -21.51 -4.29 -11.97
N ARG A 166 -21.79 -3.16 -12.62
CA ARG A 166 -23.10 -2.92 -13.24
C ARG A 166 -23.35 -3.86 -14.42
N MET A 167 -22.33 -4.13 -15.24
CA MET A 167 -22.44 -5.08 -16.35
C MET A 167 -22.74 -6.51 -15.90
N LEU A 168 -22.29 -6.90 -14.71
CA LEU A 168 -22.52 -8.23 -14.12
C LEU A 168 -23.90 -8.40 -13.49
N ASN A 169 -24.58 -7.30 -13.15
CA ASN A 169 -25.91 -7.28 -12.53
C ASN A 169 -27.04 -7.03 -13.55
N GLN A 170 -26.71 -6.99 -14.84
CA GLN A 170 -27.65 -6.92 -15.96
C GLN A 170 -27.84 -8.31 -16.55
#